data_AF-A9B1V0-F1
#
_entry.id   AF-A9B1V0-F1
#
_cell.length_a   1.000
_cell.length_b   1.000
_cell.length_c   1.000
_cell.angle_alpha   90.00
_cell.angle_beta   90.00
_cell.angle_gamma   90.00
#
_symmetry.space_group_name_H-M   'P 1'
#
loop_
_entity.id
_entity.type
_entity.pdbx_description
1 polymer ?
#
loop_
_entity_poly.entity_id
_entity_poly.type
_entity_poly.pdbx_seq_one_letter_code
_entity_poly.pdbx_strand_id
1 'polypeptide(L)'
;MKIIHEERLIDAGNFSLTTDWNTIYADIIEAIATIRWPTNGAVFSLNPIDKGNGVKPIKTACMDHLAKKGWLLEHSIDIATAKKPGPMDASYKTPNS
;
A
#
# COMPACT_ATOMS: atom_id res chain seq x y z
N MET A 1 -0.06 -2.05 12.77
CA MET A 1 0.16 -0.59 12.71
C MET A 1 -1.20 0.12 12.73
N LYS A 2 -1.28 1.42 13.03
CA LYS A 2 -2.56 2.18 12.97
C LYS A 2 -2.40 3.40 12.07
N ILE A 3 -3.45 3.71 11.32
CA ILE A 3 -3.54 4.96 10.56
C ILE A 3 -4.01 6.04 11.51
N ILE A 4 -3.26 7.14 11.59
CA ILE A 4 -3.57 8.28 12.48
C ILE A 4 -4.24 9.43 11.73
N HIS A 5 -4.06 9.48 10.41
CA HIS A 5 -4.54 10.55 9.56
C HIS A 5 -4.70 10.03 8.13
N GLU A 6 -5.78 10.44 7.47
CA GLU A 6 -6.05 10.22 6.05
C GLU A 6 -6.54 11.55 5.47
N GLU A 7 -6.04 11.90 4.29
CA GLU A 7 -6.43 13.12 3.58
C GLU A 7 -6.64 12.78 2.10
N ARG A 8 -7.85 13.07 1.59
CA ARG A 8 -8.17 12.88 0.17
C ARG A 8 -7.87 14.17 -0.58
N LEU A 9 -6.83 14.14 -1.40
CA LEU A 9 -6.38 15.31 -2.18
C LEU A 9 -7.18 15.54 -3.46
N ILE A 10 -7.61 14.45 -4.11
CA ILE A 10 -8.34 14.48 -5.38
C ILE A 10 -9.48 13.49 -5.33
N ASP A 11 -10.70 13.96 -5.60
CA ASP A 11 -11.91 13.16 -5.75
C ASP A 11 -12.77 13.78 -6.86
N ALA A 12 -12.50 13.39 -8.09
CA ALA A 12 -13.22 13.88 -9.26
C ALA A 12 -14.02 12.74 -9.89
N GLY A 13 -15.29 13.01 -10.20
CA GLY A 13 -16.22 12.01 -10.70
C GLY A 13 -16.74 11.09 -9.60
N ASN A 14 -17.00 9.83 -9.93
CA ASN A 14 -17.68 8.88 -9.03
C ASN A 14 -16.80 7.69 -8.61
N PHE A 15 -15.48 7.74 -8.85
CA PHE A 15 -14.60 6.60 -8.57
C PHE A 15 -14.64 6.20 -7.10
N SER A 16 -14.64 7.17 -6.18
CA SER A 16 -14.72 6.94 -4.73
C SER A 16 -16.01 6.27 -4.25
N LEU A 17 -17.05 6.21 -5.10
CA LEU A 17 -18.31 5.53 -4.83
C LEU A 17 -18.37 4.11 -5.39
N THR A 18 -17.35 3.70 -6.15
CA THR A 18 -17.33 2.39 -6.81
C THR A 18 -16.94 1.27 -5.85
N THR A 19 -17.38 0.06 -6.17
CA THR A 19 -16.92 -1.17 -5.49
C THR A 19 -15.42 -1.38 -5.66
N ASP A 20 -14.86 -0.98 -6.81
CA ASP A 20 -13.43 -1.05 -7.08
C ASP A 20 -12.63 -0.22 -6.07
N TRP A 21 -13.05 1.04 -5.86
CA TRP A 21 -12.43 1.90 -4.83
C TRP A 21 -12.54 1.30 -3.44
N ASN A 22 -13.73 0.82 -3.04
CA ASN A 22 -13.92 0.23 -1.71
C ASN A 22 -13.04 -1.00 -1.50
N THR A 23 -12.86 -1.82 -2.54
CA THR A 23 -11.98 -3.00 -2.50
C THR A 23 -10.52 -2.58 -2.34
N ILE A 24 -10.07 -1.64 -3.17
CA ILE A 24 -8.70 -1.09 -3.12
C ILE A 24 -8.42 -0.48 -1.74
N TYR A 25 -9.33 0.34 -1.25
CA TYR A 25 -9.21 0.99 0.04
C TYR A 25 -9.13 -0.06 1.17
N ALA A 26 -10.06 -1.00 1.20
CA ALA A 26 -10.07 -2.07 2.21
C ALA A 26 -8.76 -2.87 2.20
N ASP A 27 -8.26 -3.28 1.04
CA ASP A 27 -7.00 -4.01 0.92
C ASP A 27 -5.80 -3.22 1.46
N ILE A 28 -5.73 -1.91 1.19
CA ILE A 28 -4.66 -1.04 1.70
C ILE A 28 -4.74 -0.91 3.22
N ILE A 29 -5.94 -0.66 3.76
CA ILE A 29 -6.17 -0.53 5.20
C ILE A 29 -5.81 -1.84 5.91
N GLU A 30 -6.24 -2.98 5.37
CA GLU A 30 -5.90 -4.31 5.88
C GLU A 30 -4.39 -4.57 5.81
N ALA A 31 -3.73 -4.28 4.68
CA ALA A 31 -2.29 -4.46 4.53
C ALA A 31 -1.52 -3.69 5.61
N ILE A 32 -1.83 -2.41 5.83
CA ILE A 32 -1.23 -1.58 6.88
C ILE A 32 -1.55 -2.15 8.27
N ALA A 33 -2.79 -2.57 8.48
CA ALA A 33 -3.24 -3.16 9.74
C ALA A 33 -2.59 -4.52 10.02
N THR A 34 -2.04 -5.24 9.04
CA THR A 34 -1.32 -6.51 9.26
C THR A 34 0.15 -6.36 9.63
N ILE A 35 0.74 -5.18 9.46
CA ILE A 35 2.16 -4.95 9.79
C ILE A 35 2.39 -5.16 11.30
N ARG A 36 3.28 -6.09 11.65
CA ARG A 36 3.68 -6.47 13.02
C ARG A 36 5.21 -6.42 13.16
N TRP A 37 5.66 -6.09 14.38
CA TRP A 37 7.07 -6.14 14.74
C TRP A 37 7.21 -6.33 16.26
N PRO A 38 7.98 -7.33 16.74
CA PRO A 38 8.68 -8.38 15.96
C PRO A 38 7.70 -9.29 15.19
N THR A 39 8.18 -10.03 14.20
CA THR A 39 7.33 -10.81 13.26
C THR A 39 6.39 -11.80 13.94
N ASN A 40 6.75 -12.28 15.13
CA ASN A 40 5.94 -13.21 15.95
C ASN A 40 5.10 -12.48 17.03
N GLY A 41 5.11 -11.15 17.05
CA GLY A 41 4.41 -10.33 18.03
C GLY A 41 2.95 -10.05 17.65
N ALA A 42 2.10 -9.85 18.66
CA ALA A 42 0.69 -9.49 18.46
C ALA A 42 0.48 -8.05 17.95
N VAL A 43 1.46 -7.17 18.19
CA VAL A 43 1.41 -5.74 17.86
C VAL A 43 2.67 -5.28 17.13
N PHE A 44 2.65 -4.07 16.60
CA PHE A 44 3.84 -3.40 16.07
C PHE A 44 4.45 -2.51 17.15
N SER A 45 5.63 -2.88 17.63
CA SER A 45 6.39 -2.13 18.64
C SER A 45 7.67 -1.57 18.04
N LEU A 46 7.99 -0.31 18.32
CA LEU A 46 9.23 0.33 17.90
C LEU A 46 10.28 0.27 19.01
N ASN A 47 11.54 0.12 18.64
CA ASN A 47 12.66 0.32 19.56
C ASN A 47 12.85 1.85 19.77
N PRO A 48 12.76 2.39 21.00
CA PRO A 48 12.82 3.84 21.25
C PRO A 48 14.25 4.42 21.18
N ILE A 49 15.05 3.96 20.22
CA ILE A 49 16.41 4.47 19.95
C ILE A 49 16.35 5.35 18.71
N ASP A 50 16.90 6.56 18.80
CA ASP A 50 16.97 7.48 17.67
C ASP A 50 17.71 6.84 16.49
N LYS A 51 17.08 6.88 15.31
CA LYS A 51 17.54 6.22 14.07
C LYS A 51 17.90 4.73 14.23
N GLY A 52 17.41 4.07 15.29
CA GLY A 52 17.71 2.67 15.60
C GLY A 52 16.85 1.65 14.85
N ASN A 53 15.86 2.09 14.06
CA ASN A 53 14.95 1.21 13.34
C ASN A 53 15.06 1.43 11.82
N GLY A 54 15.24 0.35 11.07
CA GLY A 54 15.06 0.36 9.62
C GLY A 54 13.58 0.25 9.24
N VAL A 55 13.19 0.77 8.08
CA VAL A 55 11.80 0.72 7.58
C VAL A 55 11.53 -0.44 6.63
N LYS A 56 12.56 -1.19 6.22
CA LYS A 56 12.44 -2.28 5.24
C LYS A 56 11.39 -3.33 5.63
N PRO A 57 11.34 -3.86 6.87
CA PRO A 57 10.34 -4.85 7.24
C PRO A 57 8.90 -4.34 7.16
N ILE A 58 8.69 -3.03 7.36
CA ILE A 58 7.38 -2.38 7.28
C ILE A 58 6.87 -2.44 5.83
N LYS A 59 7.71 -2.05 4.86
CA LYS A 59 7.34 -2.10 3.43
C LYS A 59 7.10 -3.55 2.99
N THR A 60 7.99 -4.47 3.34
CA THR A 60 7.87 -5.89 2.93
C THR A 60 6.56 -6.51 3.39
N ALA A 61 6.19 -6.35 4.67
CA ALA A 61 4.94 -6.93 5.19
C ALA A 61 3.69 -6.38 4.48
N CYS A 62 3.67 -5.09 4.16
CA CYS A 62 2.59 -4.46 3.41
C CYS A 62 2.49 -5.03 1.98
N MET A 63 3.61 -5.06 1.26
CA MET A 63 3.66 -5.53 -0.12
C MET A 63 3.30 -7.02 -0.25
N ASP A 64 3.76 -7.85 0.69
CA ASP A 64 3.41 -9.28 0.74
C ASP A 64 1.90 -9.50 0.93
N HIS A 65 1.24 -8.63 1.69
CA HIS A 65 -0.21 -8.69 1.88
C HIS A 65 -0.94 -8.31 0.59
N LEU A 66 -0.56 -7.20 -0.04
CA LEU A 66 -1.16 -6.75 -1.30
C LEU A 66 -0.98 -7.78 -2.42
N ALA A 67 0.20 -8.41 -2.53
CA ALA A 67 0.44 -9.47 -3.52
C ALA A 67 -0.53 -10.65 -3.36
N LYS A 68 -0.85 -11.06 -2.12
CA LYS A 68 -1.84 -12.13 -1.84
C LYS A 68 -3.26 -11.74 -2.23
N LYS A 69 -3.56 -10.44 -2.30
CA LYS A 69 -4.84 -9.89 -2.77
C LYS A 69 -4.88 -9.69 -4.29
N GLY A 70 -3.84 -10.10 -5.01
CA GLY A 70 -3.77 -10.02 -6.47
C GLY A 70 -3.21 -8.70 -7.02
N TRP A 71 -2.57 -7.89 -6.16
CA TRP A 71 -1.88 -6.68 -6.62
C TRP A 71 -0.59 -7.03 -7.37
N LEU A 72 -0.27 -6.25 -8.40
CA LEU A 72 0.99 -6.32 -9.14
C LEU A 72 2.02 -5.42 -8.45
N LEU A 73 3.12 -6.01 -7.98
CA LEU A 73 4.22 -5.28 -7.34
C LEU A 73 5.25 -4.80 -8.36
N GLU A 74 5.92 -3.68 -8.06
CA GLU A 74 6.98 -3.08 -8.90
C GLU A 74 6.51 -2.92 -10.37
N HIS A 75 5.26 -2.50 -10.55
CA HIS A 75 4.61 -2.43 -11.85
C HIS A 75 5.08 -1.20 -12.63
N SER A 76 5.70 -1.44 -13.78
CA SER A 76 6.11 -0.39 -14.70
C SER A 76 4.92 0.09 -15.52
N ILE A 77 4.57 1.38 -15.40
CA ILE A 77 3.48 1.96 -16.18
C ILE A 77 3.96 2.19 -17.61
N ASP A 78 3.21 1.65 -18.58
CA ASP A 78 3.45 1.93 -19.97
C ASP A 78 2.79 3.24 -20.39
N ILE A 79 3.57 4.33 -20.33
CA ILE A 79 3.17 5.64 -20.84
C ILE A 79 4.02 6.00 -22.06
N ALA A 80 3.38 6.65 -23.05
CA ALA A 80 4.02 7.12 -24.27
C ALA A 80 4.84 8.40 -24.02
N THR A 81 5.87 8.32 -23.18
CA THR A 81 6.79 9.43 -22.88
C THR A 81 8.23 9.05 -23.21
N ALA A 82 9.04 10.04 -23.59
CA ALA A 82 10.45 9.84 -23.93
C ALA A 82 11.30 9.35 -22.74
N LYS A 83 10.85 9.60 -21.50
CA LYS A 83 11.45 9.08 -20.27
C LYS A 83 10.35 8.48 -19.40
N LYS A 84 10.48 7.18 -19.14
CA LYS A 84 9.54 6.46 -18.27
C LYS A 84 9.90 6.68 -16.79
N PRO A 85 8.90 6.83 -15.91
CA PRO A 85 9.14 6.86 -14.47
C PRO A 85 9.65 5.50 -13.98
N GLY A 86 10.17 5.48 -12.75
CA GLY A 86 10.40 4.21 -12.04
C GLY A 86 9.10 3.44 -11.85
N PRO A 87 9.19 2.14 -11.51
CA PRO A 87 8.01 1.32 -11.25
C PRO A 87 7.20 1.85 -10.07
N MET A 88 5.89 1.64 -10.14
CA MET A 88 5.00 1.82 -8.99
C MET A 88 5.20 0.65 -8.03
N ASP A 89 5.27 0.93 -6.73
CA ASP A 89 5.44 -0.09 -5.69
C ASP A 89 4.38 -1.21 -5.80
N ALA A 90 3.11 -0.83 -6.00
CA ALA A 90 2.01 -1.75 -6.22
C ALA A 90 0.92 -1.11 -7.07
N SER A 91 0.20 -1.93 -7.84
CA SER A 91 -0.98 -1.51 -8.60
C SER A 91 -2.04 -2.60 -8.61
N TYR A 92 -3.31 -2.19 -8.64
CA TYR A 92 -4.46 -3.07 -8.73
C TYR A 92 -5.16 -2.83 -10.05
N LYS A 93 -5.45 -3.90 -10.79
CA LYS A 93 -6.16 -3.78 -12.06
C LYS A 93 -7.66 -3.74 -11.80
N THR A 94 -8.29 -2.61 -12.08
CA THR A 94 -9.75 -2.52 -12.00
C THR A 94 -10.40 -3.09 -13.26
N PRO A 95 -11.58 -3.73 -13.17
CA PRO A 95 -12.29 -4.27 -14.33
C PRO A 95 -12.69 -3.20 -15.37
N ASN A 96 -12.82 -1.94 -14.94
CA ASN A 96 -13.34 -0.82 -15.73
C ASN A 96 -12.26 0.12 -16.31
N SER A 97 -11.00 -0.31 -16.36
CA SER A 97 -9.85 0.50 -16.81
C SER A 97 -9.08 -0.14 -17.96
#